data_AF-A0A357L861-F1
#
_entry.id   AF-A0A357L861-F1
#
_cell.length_a   1.000
_cell.length_b   1.000
_cell.length_c   1.000
_cell.angle_alpha   90.00
_cell.angle_beta   90.00
_cell.angle_gamma   90.00
#
_symmetry.space_group_name_H-M   'P 1'
#
loop_
_entity.id
_entity.type
_entity.pdbx_description
1 polymer ?
#
loop_
_entity_poly.entity_id
_entity_poly.type
_entity_poly.pdbx_seq_one_letter_code
_entity_poly.pdbx_strand_id
1 'polypeptide(L)'
;ALNAMLRSVVVSGTGRAAGLSKYDAYGKTGTTQDNRDAWFAGHAGGLVCVVWVGRDDNMPMGEITGGTAPAVIWREVMERALAARPPRRAPPLLAPAIAAAEPL
;
A
#
# COMPACT_ATOMS: atom_id res chain seq x y z
N ALA A 1 4.89 -3.09 15.43
CA ALA A 1 3.71 -3.98 15.64
C ALA A 1 2.68 -3.86 14.52
N LEU A 2 2.03 -2.69 14.32
CA LEU A 2 0.92 -2.54 13.35
C LEU A 2 1.26 -2.89 11.89
N ASN A 3 2.38 -2.38 11.36
CA ASN A 3 2.78 -2.71 9.98
C ASN A 3 3.04 -4.21 9.78
N ALA A 4 3.53 -4.94 10.79
CA ALA A 4 3.69 -6.38 10.67
C ALA A 4 2.33 -7.09 10.53
N MET A 5 1.32 -6.65 11.30
CA MET A 5 -0.04 -7.17 11.19
C MET A 5 -0.67 -6.84 9.82
N LEU A 6 -0.55 -5.60 9.35
CA LEU A 6 -1.06 -5.19 8.04
C LEU A 6 -0.32 -5.86 6.88
N ARG A 7 0.96 -6.17 7.03
CA ARG A 7 1.71 -6.96 6.06
C ARG A 7 1.20 -8.39 5.99
N SER A 8 0.90 -9.01 7.13
CA SER A 8 0.34 -10.37 7.19
C SER A 8 -0.98 -10.48 6.42
N VAL A 9 -1.83 -9.44 6.47
CA VAL A 9 -3.08 -9.39 5.68
C VAL A 9 -2.81 -9.52 4.17
N VAL A 10 -1.74 -8.90 3.67
CA VAL A 10 -1.38 -8.94 2.25
C VAL A 10 -0.59 -10.20 1.89
N VAL A 11 0.27 -10.71 2.78
CA VAL A 11 1.12 -11.87 2.49
C VAL A 11 0.33 -13.18 2.56
N SER A 12 -0.52 -13.33 3.58
CA SER A 12 -1.20 -14.60 3.88
C SER A 12 -2.66 -14.43 4.30
N GLY A 13 -3.20 -13.22 4.25
CA GLY A 13 -4.57 -12.93 4.65
C GLY A 13 -5.49 -12.58 3.48
N THR A 14 -6.55 -11.85 3.80
CA THR A 14 -7.61 -11.49 2.85
C THR A 14 -7.19 -10.44 1.81
N GLY A 15 -6.05 -9.77 2.00
CA GLY A 15 -5.55 -8.72 1.11
C GLY A 15 -4.56 -9.20 0.04
N ARG A 16 -4.48 -10.51 -0.21
CA ARG A 16 -3.42 -11.12 -1.05
C ARG A 16 -3.29 -10.52 -2.45
N ALA A 17 -4.40 -10.11 -3.05
CA ALA A 17 -4.39 -9.48 -4.38
C ALA A 17 -3.71 -8.10 -4.42
N ALA A 18 -3.46 -7.46 -3.28
CA ALA A 18 -2.78 -6.17 -3.17
C ALA A 18 -1.24 -6.27 -3.12
N GLY A 19 -0.66 -7.46 -3.25
CA GLY A 19 0.79 -7.64 -3.25
C GLY A 19 1.47 -6.87 -4.39
N LEU A 20 2.55 -6.16 -4.09
CA LEU A 20 3.34 -5.39 -5.04
C LEU A 20 4.64 -6.12 -5.39
N SER A 21 5.12 -5.93 -6.61
CA SER A 21 6.33 -6.59 -7.12
C SER A 21 7.65 -6.07 -6.53
N LYS A 22 7.74 -4.76 -6.23
CA LYS A 22 9.00 -4.09 -5.83
C LYS A 22 9.00 -3.51 -4.41
N TYR A 23 7.85 -3.47 -3.76
CA TYR A 23 7.67 -2.82 -2.46
C TYR A 23 6.93 -3.75 -1.51
N ASP A 24 7.24 -3.67 -0.22
CA ASP A 24 6.35 -4.21 0.79
C ASP A 24 5.02 -3.45 0.76
N ALA A 25 3.92 -4.20 0.72
CA ALA A 25 2.57 -3.69 0.77
C ALA A 25 1.95 -3.98 2.14
N TYR A 26 1.26 -2.98 2.69
CA TYR A 26 0.60 -3.04 3.98
C TYR A 26 -0.85 -2.58 3.79
N GLY A 27 -1.83 -3.38 4.19
CA GLY A 27 -3.21 -2.96 4.00
C GLY A 27 -4.23 -3.81 4.70
N LYS A 28 -5.48 -3.36 4.61
CA LYS A 28 -6.63 -4.04 5.19
C LYS A 28 -7.81 -4.00 4.23
N THR A 29 -8.48 -5.13 4.14
CA THR A 29 -9.76 -5.31 3.46
C THR A 29 -10.92 -4.82 4.33
N GLY A 30 -11.94 -4.25 3.70
CA GLY A 30 -13.26 -4.01 4.29
C GLY A 30 -14.35 -4.50 3.35
N THR A 31 -15.39 -5.12 3.90
CA THR A 31 -16.60 -5.52 3.17
C THR A 31 -17.79 -5.25 4.09
N THR A 32 -18.80 -4.53 3.61
CA THR A 32 -20.04 -4.30 4.38
C THR A 32 -20.99 -5.48 4.20
N GLN A 33 -22.07 -5.49 4.99
CA GLN A 33 -23.09 -6.54 4.90
C GLN A 33 -23.72 -6.57 3.50
N ASP A 34 -24.18 -7.75 3.10
CA ASP A 34 -24.74 -8.04 1.77
C ASP A 34 -23.82 -7.66 0.58
N ASN A 35 -22.50 -7.51 0.81
CA ASN A 35 -21.52 -7.12 -0.21
C ASN A 35 -21.91 -5.85 -0.99
N ARG A 36 -22.42 -4.83 -0.28
CA ARG A 36 -22.80 -3.54 -0.88
C ARG A 36 -21.60 -2.63 -1.11
N ASP A 37 -20.62 -2.69 -0.21
CA ASP A 37 -19.37 -1.96 -0.28
C ASP A 37 -18.19 -2.90 -0.11
N ALA A 38 -17.15 -2.64 -0.91
CA ALA A 38 -15.88 -3.33 -0.83
C ALA A 38 -14.74 -2.31 -0.83
N TRP A 39 -13.83 -2.46 0.13
CA TRP A 39 -12.75 -1.52 0.39
C TRP A 39 -11.40 -2.21 0.46
N PHE A 40 -10.37 -1.54 -0.05
CA PHE A 40 -8.99 -1.83 0.31
C PHE A 40 -8.29 -0.53 0.70
N ALA A 41 -7.79 -0.46 1.93
CA ALA A 41 -6.99 0.65 2.43
C ALA A 41 -5.57 0.18 2.69
N GLY A 42 -4.57 0.86 2.12
CA GLY A 42 -3.19 0.43 2.26
C GLY A 42 -2.15 1.50 2.01
N HIS A 43 -0.91 1.18 2.33
CA HIS A 43 0.26 2.02 2.09
C HIS A 43 1.45 1.19 1.60
N ALA A 44 2.30 1.81 0.78
CA ALA A 44 3.58 1.28 0.31
C ALA A 44 4.48 2.40 -0.20
N GLY A 45 5.81 2.26 -0.03
CA GLY A 45 6.79 3.18 -0.62
C GLY A 45 6.66 4.66 -0.18
N GLY A 46 5.98 4.93 0.93
CA GLY A 46 5.69 6.29 1.41
C GLY A 46 4.46 6.94 0.75
N LEU A 47 3.58 6.15 0.13
CA LEU A 47 2.27 6.58 -0.38
C LEU A 47 1.16 5.82 0.36
N VAL A 48 0.02 6.49 0.55
CA VAL A 48 -1.22 5.92 1.07
C VAL A 48 -2.27 5.97 -0.04
N CYS A 49 -3.04 4.90 -0.20
CA CYS A 49 -4.14 4.83 -1.16
C CYS A 49 -5.29 4.02 -0.54
N VAL A 50 -6.51 4.45 -0.83
CA VAL A 50 -7.74 3.76 -0.44
C VAL A 50 -8.61 3.60 -1.69
N VAL A 51 -9.10 2.40 -1.91
CA VAL A 51 -10.03 2.09 -3.00
C VAL A 51 -11.35 1.63 -2.40
N TRP A 52 -12.43 2.20 -2.91
CA TRP A 52 -13.79 1.75 -2.69
C TRP A 52 -14.40 1.30 -4.00
N VAL A 53 -15.19 0.24 -3.93
CA VAL A 53 -16.09 -0.20 -4.98
C VAL A 53 -17.45 -0.40 -4.35
N GLY A 54 -18.47 0.17 -4.95
CA GLY A 54 -19.86 0.10 -4.54
C GLY A 54 -20.77 0.49 -5.71
N ARG A 55 -22.07 0.26 -5.54
CA ARG A 55 -23.07 0.76 -6.48
C ARG A 55 -23.78 1.95 -5.88
N ASP A 56 -24.02 2.98 -6.70
CA ASP A 56 -24.73 4.19 -6.26
C ASP A 56 -26.18 3.91 -5.82
N ASP A 57 -26.78 2.82 -6.29
CA ASP A 57 -28.12 2.36 -5.89
C ASP A 57 -28.14 1.45 -4.65
N ASN A 58 -26.98 1.26 -3.99
CA ASN A 58 -26.80 0.43 -2.79
C ASN A 58 -27.25 -1.04 -2.95
N MET A 59 -27.38 -1.53 -4.18
CA MET A 59 -27.67 -2.95 -4.41
C MET A 59 -26.42 -3.82 -4.16
N PRO A 60 -26.60 -5.09 -3.74
CA PRO A 60 -25.49 -6.04 -3.61
C PRO A 60 -24.66 -6.17 -4.89
N MET A 61 -23.34 -6.32 -4.72
CA MET A 61 -22.38 -6.48 -5.83
C MET A 61 -22.02 -7.93 -6.13
N GLY A 62 -22.73 -8.91 -5.55
CA GLY A 62 -22.39 -10.33 -5.69
C GLY A 62 -21.15 -10.68 -4.88
N GLU A 63 -20.14 -11.29 -5.49
CA GLU A 63 -18.92 -11.78 -4.81
C GLU A 63 -17.81 -10.74 -4.66
N ILE A 64 -18.12 -9.45 -4.89
CA ILE A 64 -17.13 -8.37 -4.72
C ILE A 64 -16.91 -8.12 -3.22
N THR A 65 -15.66 -8.30 -2.77
CA THR A 65 -15.23 -8.08 -1.39
C THR A 65 -13.96 -7.25 -1.40
N GLY A 66 -13.54 -6.72 -0.24
CA GLY A 66 -12.33 -5.89 -0.15
C GLY A 66 -11.06 -6.55 -0.70
N GLY A 67 -11.00 -7.90 -0.72
CA GLY A 67 -9.87 -8.67 -1.24
C GLY A 67 -9.90 -8.94 -2.75
N THR A 68 -10.99 -8.61 -3.44
CA THR A 68 -11.15 -8.86 -4.89
C THR A 68 -10.87 -7.59 -5.69
N ALA A 69 -11.87 -6.99 -6.35
CA ALA A 69 -11.67 -5.84 -7.23
C ALA A 69 -10.96 -4.65 -6.55
N PRO A 70 -11.31 -4.23 -5.31
CA PRO A 70 -10.63 -3.11 -4.66
C PRO A 70 -9.12 -3.34 -4.45
N ALA A 71 -8.71 -4.55 -4.03
CA ALA A 71 -7.31 -4.88 -3.82
C ALA A 71 -6.51 -4.92 -5.12
N VAL A 72 -7.10 -5.42 -6.21
CA VAL A 72 -6.47 -5.42 -7.54
C VAL A 72 -6.30 -4.00 -8.07
N ILE A 73 -7.35 -3.17 -7.99
CA ILE A 73 -7.31 -1.75 -8.39
C ILE A 73 -6.23 -1.02 -7.58
N TRP A 74 -6.19 -1.23 -6.26
CA TRP A 74 -5.19 -0.62 -5.39
C TRP A 74 -3.77 -0.99 -5.83
N ARG A 75 -3.52 -2.28 -6.13
CA ARG A 75 -2.23 -2.75 -6.63
C ARG A 75 -1.83 -2.03 -7.91
N GLU A 76 -2.72 -1.97 -8.90
CA GLU A 76 -2.43 -1.36 -10.20
C GLU A 76 -2.13 0.14 -10.08
N VAL A 77 -2.90 0.86 -9.25
CA VAL A 77 -2.66 2.28 -8.97
C VAL A 77 -1.29 2.46 -8.31
N MET A 78 -0.99 1.66 -7.29
CA MET A 78 0.25 1.78 -6.53
C MET A 78 1.49 1.40 -7.33
N GLU A 79 1.43 0.35 -8.17
CA GLU A 79 2.54 0.00 -9.06
C GLU A 79 2.90 1.15 -10.01
N ARG A 80 1.89 1.80 -10.59
CA ARG A 80 2.10 2.96 -11.48
C ARG A 80 2.60 4.18 -10.71
N ALA A 81 1.97 4.50 -9.58
CA ALA A 81 2.33 5.66 -8.77
C ALA A 81 3.76 5.55 -8.20
N LEU A 82 4.18 4.35 -7.80
CA LEU A 82 5.52 4.12 -7.27
C LEU A 82 6.58 4.07 -8.38
N ALA A 83 6.25 3.54 -9.56
CA ALA A 83 7.15 3.56 -10.71
C ALA A 83 7.40 4.98 -11.26
N ALA A 84 6.41 5.87 -11.18
CA ALA A 84 6.52 7.25 -11.63
C ALA A 84 7.36 8.15 -10.70
N ARG A 85 7.75 7.68 -9.51
CA ARG A 85 8.57 8.50 -8.61
C ARG A 85 10.00 8.60 -9.16
N PRO A 86 10.60 9.81 -9.15
CA PRO A 86 12.02 9.93 -9.38
C PRO A 86 12.76 9.09 -8.33
N PRO A 87 13.91 8.47 -8.69
CA PRO A 87 14.72 7.73 -7.73
C PRO A 87 14.96 8.65 -6.53
N ARG A 88 14.63 8.16 -5.33
CA ARG A 88 14.84 8.92 -4.09
C ARG A 88 16.33 9.27 -4.08
N ARG A 89 16.66 10.54 -4.30
CA ARG A 89 18.04 11.01 -4.21
C ARG A 89 18.49 10.61 -2.82
N ALA A 90 19.41 9.66 -2.72
CA ALA A 90 20.03 9.37 -1.44
C ALA A 90 20.54 10.72 -0.92
N PRO A 91 20.30 11.08 0.35
CA PRO A 91 21.06 12.16 0.94
C PRO A 91 22.53 11.89 0.58
N PRO A 92 23.30 12.89 0.12
CA PRO A 92 24.72 12.67 -0.07
C PRO A 92 25.20 11.99 1.20
N LEU A 93 25.89 10.85 1.05
CA LEU A 93 26.55 10.21 2.17
C LEU A 93 27.26 11.36 2.87
N LEU A 94 26.90 11.64 4.12
CA LEU A 94 27.70 12.55 4.92
C LEU A 94 29.08 11.90 4.85
N ALA A 95 29.97 12.46 4.03
CA ALA A 95 31.35 12.10 4.08
C ALA A 95 31.68 12.22 5.56
N PRO A 96 32.27 11.19 6.19
CA PRO A 96 32.65 11.33 7.59
C PRO A 96 33.41 12.64 7.66
N ALA A 97 33.00 13.53 8.57
CA ALA A 97 33.77 14.72 8.87
C ALA A 97 35.12 14.18 9.36
N ILE A 98 36.05 13.99 8.42
CA ILE A 98 37.43 13.64 8.76
C ILE A 98 37.88 14.87 9.51
N ALA A 99 38.00 14.66 10.82
CA ALA A 99 38.61 15.51 11.80
C ALA A 99 39.59 16.49 11.14
N ALA A 100 39.16 17.73 10.97
CA ALA A 100 40.10 18.83 11.01
C ALA A 100 40.52 18.91 12.48
N ALA A 101 41.55 18.16 12.83
CA ALA A 101 42.37 18.49 13.99
C ALA A 101 42.81 19.93 13.78
N GLU A 102 42.33 20.86 14.60
CA GLU A 102 42.92 22.18 14.69
C GLU A 102 44.35 22.03 15.23
N PRO A 103 45.37 22.60 14.56
CA PRO A 103 46.72 22.63 15.08
C PRO A 103 46.88 23.79 16.08
N LEU A 104 47.34 23.41 17.28
CA LEU A 104 47.85 24.19 18.43
C LEU A 104 46.92 25.25 19.06
#